data_AF-A0A3M1THH6-F1
#
_entry.id   AF-A0A3M1THH6-F1
#
_cell.length_a   1.000
_cell.length_b   1.000
_cell.length_c   1.000
_cell.angle_alpha   90.00
_cell.angle_beta   90.00
_cell.angle_gamma   90.00
#
_symmetry.space_group_name_H-M   'P 1'
#
loop_
_entity.id
_entity.type
_entity.pdbx_description
1 polymer ?
#
loop_
_entity_poly.entity_id
_entity_poly.type
_entity_poly.pdbx_seq_one_letter_code
_entity_poly.pdbx_strand_id
1 'polypeptide(L)'
;MALLTAGMVALMSGPVWAQASSARVELRLFERLEARTDAEGVAVFEIPDTPGPLKVRVALDGSEAKVTILATIDGLPRPVYRGTVKQGEWAAFEAPPELSKFLSGYHGTVRLRINGPDNGKQGEK
;
A
#
# COMPACT_ATOMS: atom_id res chain seq x y z
N MET A 1 -18.53 -44.54 -46.08
CA MET A 1 -18.93 -44.58 -44.65
C MET A 1 -17.80 -43.91 -43.87
N ALA A 2 -17.94 -42.62 -43.54
CA ALA A 2 -18.41 -42.11 -42.24
C ALA A 2 -17.37 -42.35 -41.12
N LEU A 3 -16.99 -41.42 -40.24
CA LEU A 3 -17.20 -39.98 -40.04
C LEU A 3 -16.20 -39.57 -38.92
N LEU A 4 -15.70 -38.33 -38.96
CA LEU A 4 -15.19 -37.47 -37.87
C LEU A 4 -15.05 -38.03 -36.42
N THR A 5 -13.92 -37.74 -35.76
CA THR A 5 -13.94 -36.83 -34.58
C THR A 5 -12.56 -36.28 -34.22
N ALA A 6 -12.52 -34.96 -34.09
CA ALA A 6 -11.41 -34.17 -33.61
C ALA A 6 -11.29 -34.20 -32.08
N GLY A 7 -10.11 -33.80 -31.59
CA GLY A 7 -10.03 -32.98 -30.39
C GLY A 7 -9.47 -33.67 -29.15
N MET A 8 -8.24 -33.30 -28.80
CA MET A 8 -7.97 -32.83 -27.44
C MET A 8 -6.71 -31.95 -27.45
N VAL A 9 -6.93 -30.65 -27.59
CA VAL A 9 -5.98 -29.63 -27.16
C VAL A 9 -5.96 -29.72 -25.64
N ALA A 10 -4.82 -30.10 -25.07
CA ALA A 10 -4.59 -29.99 -23.64
C ALA A 10 -4.51 -28.49 -23.27
N LEU A 11 -5.68 -27.89 -23.02
CA LEU A 11 -5.80 -26.68 -22.22
C LEU A 11 -5.41 -27.04 -20.79
N MET A 12 -4.10 -27.03 -20.52
CA MET A 12 -3.60 -26.86 -19.15
C MET A 12 -3.85 -25.39 -18.77
N SER A 13 -5.12 -25.08 -18.50
CA SER A 13 -5.50 -23.92 -17.71
C SER A 13 -5.04 -24.20 -16.28
N GLY A 14 -3.74 -24.04 -16.04
CA GLY A 14 -3.24 -23.91 -14.68
C GLY A 14 -4.00 -22.76 -14.03
N PRO A 15 -4.40 -22.88 -12.74
CA PRO A 15 -4.92 -21.73 -12.04
C PRO A 15 -3.85 -20.64 -12.13
N VAL A 16 -4.15 -19.57 -12.85
CA VAL A 16 -3.45 -18.30 -12.65
C VAL A 16 -3.77 -17.96 -11.20
N TRP A 17 -2.84 -18.28 -10.31
CA TRP A 17 -2.78 -17.62 -9.03
C TRP A 17 -2.66 -16.15 -9.40
N ALA A 18 -3.75 -15.41 -9.26
CA ALA A 18 -3.72 -13.97 -9.30
C ALA A 18 -2.65 -13.59 -8.29
N GLN A 19 -1.47 -13.23 -8.79
CA GLN A 19 -0.37 -12.76 -7.99
C GLN A 19 -0.96 -11.54 -7.28
N ALA A 20 -1.32 -11.72 -6.01
CA ALA A 20 -1.81 -10.63 -5.19
C ALA A 20 -0.67 -9.62 -5.21
N SER A 21 -0.83 -8.58 -6.02
CA SER A 21 0.16 -7.55 -6.24
C SER A 21 0.27 -6.77 -4.95
N SER A 22 0.98 -7.31 -3.96
CA SER A 22 1.10 -6.72 -2.64
C SER A 22 2.11 -5.57 -2.70
N ALA A 23 1.62 -4.34 -2.58
CA ALA A 23 2.43 -3.17 -2.33
C ALA A 23 2.99 -3.18 -0.89
N ARG A 24 4.26 -2.82 -0.74
CA ARG A 24 4.87 -2.53 0.57
C ARG A 24 4.80 -1.04 0.83
N VAL A 25 4.12 -0.67 1.91
CA VAL A 25 4.00 0.70 2.39
C VAL A 25 4.96 0.86 3.56
N GLU A 26 5.93 1.75 3.39
CA GLU A 26 6.88 2.13 4.43
C GLU A 26 6.54 3.53 4.92
N LEU A 27 6.32 3.67 6.22
CA LEU A 27 6.06 4.94 6.88
C LEU A 27 7.18 5.20 7.89
N ARG A 28 7.79 6.38 7.83
CA ARG A 28 8.76 6.85 8.82
C ARG A 28 8.23 8.09 9.53
N LEU A 29 8.13 7.96 10.84
CA LEU A 29 7.69 9.01 11.77
C LEU A 29 8.76 9.19 12.86
N PHE A 30 8.76 8.27 13.83
CA PHE A 30 9.79 8.11 14.87
C PHE A 30 10.72 6.95 14.53
N GLU A 31 10.11 5.82 14.18
CA GLU A 31 10.75 4.61 13.70
C GLU A 31 10.22 4.24 12.30
N ARG A 32 10.81 3.21 11.70
CA ARG A 32 10.37 2.69 10.41
C ARG A 32 9.24 1.68 10.64
N LEU A 33 8.03 2.07 10.28
CA LEU A 33 6.86 1.20 10.25
C LEU A 33 6.70 0.64 8.84
N GLU A 34 6.52 -0.67 8.74
CA GLU A 34 6.32 -1.36 7.46
C GLU A 34 5.01 -2.13 7.49
N ALA A 35 4.15 -1.89 6.50
CA ALA A 35 2.91 -2.63 6.29
C ALA A 35 2.86 -3.16 4.86
N ARG A 36 2.18 -4.30 4.69
CA ARG A 36 1.86 -4.85 3.37
C ARG A 36 0.39 -4.64 3.09
N THR A 37 0.08 -4.23 1.87
CA THR A 37 -1.28 -4.04 1.38
C THR A 37 -1.33 -4.48 -0.06
N ASP A 38 -2.50 -4.84 -0.58
CA ASP A 38 -2.69 -5.00 -2.02
C ASP A 38 -2.49 -3.67 -2.76
N ALA A 39 -2.26 -3.75 -4.08
CA ALA A 39 -2.06 -2.59 -4.97
C ALA A 39 -3.13 -1.50 -4.83
N GLU A 40 -4.36 -1.87 -4.45
CA GLU A 40 -5.44 -0.96 -4.09
C GLU A 40 -6.00 -1.34 -2.72
N GLY A 41 -5.23 -1.10 -1.66
CA GLY A 41 -5.60 -1.52 -0.31
C GLY A 41 -5.31 -0.50 0.78
N VAL A 42 -5.61 -0.91 2.01
CA VAL A 42 -5.44 -0.08 3.20
C VAL A 42 -4.39 -0.72 4.11
N ALA A 43 -3.24 -0.07 4.23
CA ALA A 43 -2.27 -0.38 5.26
C ALA A 43 -2.73 0.22 6.60
N VAL A 44 -2.72 -0.57 7.66
CA VAL A 44 -3.05 -0.11 9.02
C VAL A 44 -1.77 -0.14 9.85
N PHE A 45 -1.47 0.99 10.48
CA PHE A 45 -0.32 1.17 11.36
C PHE A 45 -0.82 1.47 12.76
N GLU A 46 -0.41 0.65 13.71
CA GLU A 46 -0.64 0.90 15.13
C GLU A 46 0.58 1.64 15.68
N ILE A 47 0.37 2.87 16.12
CA ILE A 47 1.45 3.71 16.64
C ILE A 47 1.29 3.73 18.16
N PRO A 48 2.32 3.34 18.94
CA PRO A 48 2.27 3.43 20.39
C PRO A 48 2.02 4.88 20.82
N ASP A 49 1.35 5.06 21.95
CA ASP A 49 1.05 6.38 22.53
C ASP A 49 0.13 7.28 21.67
N THR A 50 -0.68 6.66 20.78
CA THR A 50 -1.71 7.35 20.00
C THR A 50 -3.11 6.83 20.34
N PRO A 51 -4.17 7.66 20.21
CA PRO A 51 -5.54 7.28 20.61
C PRO A 51 -6.21 6.25 19.67
N GLY A 52 -5.54 5.79 18.62
CA GLY A 52 -6.06 4.77 17.72
C GLY A 52 -5.09 4.42 16.60
N PRO A 53 -5.49 3.60 15.61
CA PRO A 53 -4.62 3.26 14.49
C PRO A 53 -4.58 4.38 13.44
N LEU A 54 -3.43 4.50 12.77
CA LEU A 54 -3.24 5.29 11.57
C LEU A 54 -3.49 4.40 10.34
N LYS A 55 -4.46 4.75 9.50
CA LYS A 55 -4.78 3.98 8.29
C LYS A 55 -4.27 4.71 7.06
N VAL A 56 -3.40 4.08 6.29
CA VAL A 56 -2.86 4.60 5.04
C VAL A 56 -3.54 3.87 3.89
N ARG A 57 -4.42 4.56 3.18
CA ARG A 57 -5.02 4.08 1.94
C ARG A 57 -4.07 4.33 0.79
N VAL A 58 -3.85 3.31 -0.02
CA VAL A 58 -3.02 3.36 -1.22
C VAL A 58 -3.86 2.90 -2.40
N ALA A 59 -3.87 3.70 -3.45
CA ALA A 59 -4.37 3.31 -4.75
C ALA A 59 -3.24 3.47 -5.77
N LEU A 60 -2.69 2.35 -6.24
CA LEU A 60 -1.70 2.34 -7.31
C LEU A 60 -2.36 2.65 -8.66
N ASP A 61 -1.77 3.58 -9.39
CA ASP A 61 -2.18 4.00 -10.74
C ASP A 61 -0.91 3.98 -11.62
N GLY A 62 -0.53 2.77 -12.06
CA GLY A 62 0.73 2.54 -12.76
C GLY A 62 1.95 2.79 -11.87
N SER A 63 2.79 3.76 -12.24
CA SER A 63 4.01 4.13 -11.51
C SER A 63 3.79 5.15 -10.38
N GLU A 64 2.57 5.68 -10.26
CA GLU A 64 2.17 6.62 -9.21
C GLU A 64 1.19 5.97 -8.24
N ALA A 65 1.18 6.46 -7.01
CA ALA A 65 0.31 5.96 -5.95
C ALA A 65 -0.42 7.13 -5.30
N LYS A 66 -1.75 7.12 -5.35
CA LYS A 66 -2.57 8.05 -4.59
C LYS A 66 -2.66 7.57 -3.16
N VAL A 67 -2.25 8.42 -2.23
CA VAL A 67 -2.21 8.11 -0.81
C VAL A 67 -3.16 8.98 -0.05
N THR A 68 -3.90 8.37 0.86
CA THR A 68 -4.67 9.10 1.87
C THR A 68 -4.38 8.52 3.25
N ILE A 69 -3.87 9.34 4.15
CA ILE A 69 -3.63 8.96 5.54
C ILE A 69 -4.82 9.41 6.38
N LEU A 70 -5.39 8.46 7.10
CA LEU A 70 -6.51 8.62 8.00
C LEU A 70 -6.02 8.40 9.43
N ALA A 71 -6.13 9.42 10.29
CA ALA A 71 -5.89 9.28 11.72
C ALA A 71 -7.22 9.10 12.45
N THR A 72 -7.22 8.30 13.52
CA THR A 72 -8.43 8.14 14.35
C THR A 72 -8.44 9.23 15.42
N ILE A 73 -9.26 10.27 15.24
CA ILE A 73 -9.37 11.42 16.15
C ILE A 73 -10.77 11.39 16.77
N ASP A 74 -10.85 11.40 18.10
CA ASP A 74 -12.10 11.27 18.86
C ASP A 74 -12.93 10.02 18.46
N GLY A 75 -12.24 8.91 18.16
CA GLY A 75 -12.87 7.66 17.72
C GLY A 75 -13.33 7.63 16.26
N LEU A 76 -13.08 8.70 15.48
CA LEU A 76 -13.49 8.81 14.08
C LEU A 76 -12.28 8.88 13.13
N PRO A 77 -12.26 8.11 12.03
CA PRO A 77 -11.20 8.21 11.03
C PRO A 77 -11.32 9.53 10.25
N ARG A 78 -10.31 10.39 10.35
CA ARG A 78 -10.22 11.67 9.65
C ARG A 78 -9.04 11.70 8.68
N PRO A 79 -9.23 12.16 7.44
CA PRO A 79 -8.12 12.34 6.50
C PRO A 79 -7.25 13.49 6.98
N VAL A 80 -6.01 13.18 7.32
CA VAL A 80 -5.02 14.17 7.75
C VAL A 80 -4.04 14.51 6.64
N TYR A 81 -3.81 13.59 5.70
CA TYR A 81 -2.97 13.83 4.53
C TYR A 81 -3.54 13.18 3.28
N ARG A 82 -3.40 13.85 2.15
CA ARG A 82 -3.70 13.33 0.82
C ARG A 82 -2.65 13.82 -0.16
N GLY A 83 -2.08 12.91 -0.92
CA GLY A 83 -1.05 13.23 -1.90
C GLY A 83 -0.84 12.12 -2.92
N THR A 84 0.01 12.40 -3.90
CA THR A 84 0.48 11.41 -4.86
C THR A 84 1.95 11.17 -4.60
N VAL A 85 2.35 9.90 -4.54
CA VAL A 85 3.73 9.49 -4.34
C VAL A 85 4.15 8.56 -5.46
N LYS A 86 5.37 8.74 -5.98
CA LYS A 86 5.91 7.86 -7.02
C LYS A 86 6.36 6.54 -6.40
N GLN A 87 6.09 5.44 -7.10
CA GLN A 87 6.51 4.12 -6.66
C GLN A 87 8.03 4.06 -6.50
N GLY A 88 8.50 3.56 -5.37
CA GLY A 88 9.92 3.41 -5.07
C GLY A 88 10.62 4.70 -4.60
N GLU A 89 9.94 5.85 -4.57
CA GLU A 89 10.47 7.11 -4.06
C GLU A 89 9.95 7.44 -2.65
N TRP A 90 10.75 8.18 -1.88
CA TRP A 90 10.32 8.73 -0.61
C TRP A 90 9.60 10.05 -0.84
N ALA A 91 8.33 10.09 -0.50
CA ALA A 91 7.58 11.33 -0.36
C ALA A 91 7.70 11.85 1.07
N ALA A 92 8.24 13.05 1.22
CA ALA A 92 8.34 13.74 2.50
C ALA A 92 7.27 14.82 2.56
N PHE A 93 6.55 14.90 3.68
CA PHE A 93 5.63 15.98 3.96
C PHE A 93 5.68 16.36 5.44
N GLU A 94 5.38 17.61 5.74
CA GLU A 94 5.30 18.09 7.11
C GLU A 94 4.06 17.48 7.77
N ALA A 95 4.20 17.00 9.01
CA ALA A 95 3.07 16.46 9.75
C ALA A 95 2.00 17.57 9.91
N PRO A 96 0.79 17.38 9.37
CA PRO A 96 -0.27 18.37 9.50
C PRO A 96 -0.70 18.49 10.98
N PRO A 97 -1.27 19.63 11.42
CA PRO A 97 -1.57 19.90 12.82
C PRO A 97 -2.43 18.81 13.49
N GLU A 98 -3.36 18.22 12.74
CA GLU A 98 -4.22 17.13 13.16
C GLU A 98 -3.43 15.85 13.44
N LEU A 99 -2.47 15.52 12.56
CA LEU A 99 -1.57 14.40 12.77
C LEU A 99 -0.59 14.68 13.91
N SER A 100 -0.07 15.91 14.03
CA SER A 100 0.77 16.32 15.15
C SER A 100 0.05 16.16 16.49
N LYS A 101 -1.20 16.60 16.60
CA LYS A 101 -2.03 16.41 17.80
C LYS A 101 -2.24 14.93 18.12
N PHE A 102 -2.48 14.11 17.09
CA PHE A 102 -2.65 12.67 17.23
C PHE A 102 -1.36 11.96 17.69
N LEU A 103 -0.21 12.41 17.21
CA LEU A 103 1.12 11.92 17.56
C LEU A 103 1.74 12.67 18.75
N SER A 104 0.91 13.15 19.69
CA SER A 104 1.36 13.81 20.94
C SER A 104 2.34 14.98 20.72
N GLY A 105 2.11 15.80 19.70
CA GLY A 105 2.94 16.96 19.38
C GLY A 105 4.10 16.67 18.42
N TYR A 106 4.06 15.59 17.62
CA TYR A 106 5.06 15.36 16.58
C TYR A 106 5.03 16.46 15.51
N HIS A 107 6.09 17.26 15.44
CA HIS A 107 6.29 18.31 14.43
C HIS A 107 7.34 17.93 13.38
N GLY A 108 7.62 16.63 13.22
CA GLY A 108 8.64 16.16 12.29
C GLY A 108 8.13 15.97 10.86
N THR A 109 9.06 15.60 9.98
CA THR A 109 8.75 15.24 8.60
C THR A 109 8.31 13.79 8.52
N VAL A 110 7.08 13.57 8.07
CA VAL A 110 6.58 12.24 7.73
C VAL A 110 7.15 11.84 6.38
N ARG A 111 7.79 10.67 6.31
CA ARG A 111 8.24 10.12 5.03
C ARG A 111 7.48 8.85 4.72
N LEU A 112 6.94 8.79 3.51
CA LEU A 112 6.20 7.66 3.00
C LEU A 112 6.88 7.14 1.74
N ARG A 113 7.03 5.83 1.63
CA ARG A 113 7.46 5.16 0.42
C ARG A 113 6.53 4.02 0.11
N ILE A 114 6.14 3.91 -1.15
CA ILE A 114 5.34 2.81 -1.64
C ILE A 114 6.17 2.06 -2.64
N ASN A 115 6.63 0.88 -2.25
CA ASN A 115 7.17 -0.06 -3.21
C ASN A 115 5.96 -0.83 -3.72
N GLY A 116 5.67 -0.71 -5.02
CA GLY A 116 4.60 -1.50 -5.62
C GLY A 116 4.94 -3.00 -5.57
N PRO A 117 4.10 -3.84 -6.18
CA PRO A 117 4.26 -5.28 -6.08
C PRO A 117 5.70 -5.67 -6.37
N ASP A 118 6.27 -6.49 -5.48
CA ASP A 118 7.48 -7.24 -5.76
C ASP A 118 7.11 -8.17 -6.93
N ASN A 119 7.14 -7.63 -8.14
CA ASN A 119 7.26 -8.41 -9.36
C ASN A 119 8.64 -9.01 -9.24
N GLY A 120 8.72 -10.10 -8.46
CA GLY A 120 9.97 -10.77 -8.13
C GLY A 120 10.79 -10.79 -9.39
N LYS A 121 12.02 -10.28 -9.31
CA LYS A 121 12.99 -10.48 -10.38
C LYS A 121 13.13 -11.99 -10.57
N GLN A 122 12.29 -12.58 -11.42
CA GLN A 122 12.66 -13.69 -12.26
C GLN A 122 13.59 -13.12 -13.33
N GLY A 123 14.80 -12.78 -12.92
CA GLY A 123 15.98 -12.92 -13.75
C GLY A 123 16.83 -13.91 -12.98
N GLU A 124 16.54 -15.21 -13.10
CA GLU A 124 17.10 -16.03 -14.18
C GLU A 124 18.61 -15.78 -14.26
N LYS A 125 19.36 -16.72 -13.68
CA LYS A 125 20.80 -16.81 -13.76
C LYS A 125 21.16 -17.96 -14.68
#